data_AF-A0A016VIN1-F1
#
_entry.id   AF-A0A016VIN1-F1
#
_cell.length_a   1.000
_cell.length_b   1.000
_cell.length_c   1.000
_cell.angle_alpha   90.00
_cell.angle_beta   90.00
_cell.angle_gamma   90.00
#
_symmetry.space_group_name_H-M   'P 1'
#
loop_
_entity.id
_entity.type
_entity.pdbx_description
1 polymer ?
#
loop_
_entity_poly.entity_id
_entity_poly.type
_entity_poly.pdbx_seq_one_letter_code
_entity_poly.pdbx_strand_id
1 'polypeptide(L)'
;MCISLLLVAVAEVESEERKGNQDYDLINYELKYNKILERSHIYYYPPNPLKITARTSGNRRCGVTLERGKQYVVGYNGYFRFVVPTDTLSEEEKKLLENNI
;
A
#
# COMPACT_ATOMS: atom_id res chain seq x y z
N MET A 1 14.37 1.04 -17.29
CA MET A 1 14.50 0.02 -16.24
C MET A 1 13.11 -0.19 -15.65
N CYS A 2 12.41 -1.25 -16.04
CA CYS A 2 11.05 -1.50 -15.53
C CYS A 2 11.15 -1.96 -14.08
N ILE A 3 10.47 -1.25 -13.17
CA ILE A 3 10.37 -1.67 -11.77
C ILE A 3 9.44 -2.89 -11.77
N SER A 4 10.01 -4.09 -11.64
CA SER A 4 9.22 -5.30 -11.44
C SER A 4 8.52 -5.18 -10.09
N LEU A 5 7.18 -5.12 -10.07
CA LEU A 5 6.42 -5.16 -8.82
C LEU A 5 6.27 -6.62 -8.43
N LEU A 6 6.52 -6.93 -7.16
CA LEU A 6 6.42 -8.30 -6.65
C LEU A 6 4.99 -8.65 -6.25
N LEU A 7 4.17 -7.64 -5.96
CA LEU A 7 2.75 -7.75 -5.70
C LEU A 7 2.03 -6.46 -6.11
N VAL A 8 0.90 -6.59 -6.79
CA VAL A 8 -0.10 -5.53 -6.96
C VAL A 8 -1.44 -6.08 -6.48
N ALA A 9 -2.12 -5.35 -5.61
CA ALA A 9 -3.36 -5.83 -5.02
C ALA A 9 -4.32 -4.69 -4.64
N VAL A 10 -5.61 -5.02 -4.57
CA VAL A 10 -6.64 -4.20 -3.94
C VAL A 10 -6.75 -4.61 -2.48
N ALA A 11 -6.54 -3.65 -1.58
CA ALA A 11 -6.60 -3.86 -0.14
C ALA A 11 -7.45 -2.79 0.55
N GLU A 12 -8.15 -3.20 1.60
CA GLU A 12 -8.88 -2.32 2.51
C GLU A 12 -8.07 -2.11 3.79
N VAL A 13 -8.09 -0.90 4.34
CA VAL A 13 -7.45 -0.62 5.63
C VAL A 13 -8.38 -1.04 6.76
N GLU A 14 -8.06 -2.10 7.47
CA GLU A 14 -8.89 -2.59 8.59
C GLU A 14 -8.69 -1.78 9.86
N SER A 15 -7.45 -1.40 10.15
CA SER A 15 -7.09 -0.63 11.33
C SER A 15 -5.81 0.18 11.12
N GLU A 16 -5.63 1.21 11.95
CA GLU A 16 -4.37 1.94 12.06
C GLU A 16 -3.85 1.86 13.50
N GLU A 17 -2.53 1.71 13.64
CA GLU A 17 -1.84 1.73 14.92
C GLU A 17 -0.63 2.66 14.82
N ARG A 18 -0.54 3.65 15.72
CA ARG A 18 0.59 4.57 15.79
C ARG A 18 1.57 4.09 16.87
N LYS A 19 2.81 3.81 16.47
CA LYS A 19 3.90 3.39 17.36
C LYS A 19 5.05 4.38 17.26
N GLY A 20 5.49 4.90 18.39
CA GLY A 20 6.65 5.78 18.38
C GLY A 20 7.17 6.16 19.76
N ASN A 21 8.40 6.62 19.77
CA ASN A 21 9.04 7.29 20.88
C ASN A 21 9.72 8.59 20.38
N GLN A 22 10.72 9.09 21.10
CA GLN A 22 11.45 10.29 20.67
C GLN A 22 12.27 10.06 19.38
N ASP A 23 12.65 8.82 19.07
CA ASP A 23 13.57 8.45 17.99
C ASP A 23 12.88 7.89 16.73
N TYR A 24 11.68 7.33 16.86
CA TYR A 24 10.90 6.82 15.73
C TYR A 24 9.41 7.07 15.92
N ASP A 25 8.69 7.27 14.83
CA ASP A 25 7.24 7.43 14.82
C ASP A 25 6.71 6.76 13.55
N LEU A 26 5.91 5.72 13.71
CA LEU A 26 5.43 4.81 12.68
C LEU A 26 3.91 4.72 12.76
N ILE A 27 3.27 4.71 11.59
CA ILE A 27 1.87 4.36 11.42
C ILE A 27 1.84 3.01 10.71
N ASN A 28 1.26 2.01 11.38
CA ASN A 28 0.99 0.71 10.80
C ASN A 28 -0.47 0.69 10.34
N TYR A 29 -0.69 0.35 9.08
CA TYR A 29 -1.99 0.11 8.51
C TYR A 29 -2.15 -1.38 8.26
N GLU A 30 -3.06 -2.02 9.00
CA GLU A 30 -3.43 -3.41 8.76
C GLU A 30 -4.31 -3.48 7.51
N LEU A 31 -3.91 -4.34 6.58
CA LEU A 31 -4.53 -4.46 5.26
C LEU A 31 -5.27 -5.79 5.12
N LYS A 32 -6.54 -5.70 4.73
CA LYS A 32 -7.32 -6.83 4.22
C LYS A 32 -7.25 -6.85 2.70
N TYR A 33 -6.58 -7.86 2.16
CA TYR A 33 -6.44 -8.04 0.72
C TYR A 33 -7.72 -8.61 0.11
N ASN A 34 -8.44 -7.78 -0.65
CA ASN A 34 -9.70 -8.15 -1.30
C ASN A 34 -9.46 -8.83 -2.66
N LYS A 35 -8.42 -8.40 -3.41
CA LYS A 35 -8.06 -8.97 -4.71
C LYS A 35 -6.56 -8.86 -4.96
N ILE A 36 -5.93 -9.93 -5.41
CA ILE A 36 -4.54 -9.92 -5.90
C ILE A 36 -4.59 -9.77 -7.42
N LEU A 37 -3.92 -8.75 -7.95
CA LEU A 37 -3.91 -8.43 -9.38
C LEU A 37 -2.65 -8.98 -10.06
N GLU A 38 -1.50 -8.86 -9.40
CA GLU A 38 -0.23 -9.42 -9.88
C GLU A 38 0.56 -9.94 -8.68
N ARG A 39 1.26 -11.07 -8.84
CA ARG A 39 2.04 -11.68 -7.77
C ARG A 39 3.21 -12.48 -8.29
N SER A 40 4.41 -12.16 -7.82
CA SER A 40 5.59 -12.99 -8.01
C SER A 40 5.52 -14.25 -7.14
N HIS A 41 5.95 -15.39 -7.69
CA HIS A 41 5.99 -16.69 -7.02
C HIS A 41 6.85 -16.72 -5.74
N ILE A 42 7.73 -15.73 -5.55
CA ILE A 42 8.62 -15.65 -4.39
C ILE A 42 7.88 -15.26 -3.10
N TYR A 43 6.72 -14.60 -3.20
CA TYR A 43 5.96 -14.14 -2.03
C TYR A 43 4.70 -14.97 -1.81
N TYR A 44 4.77 -15.99 -0.94
CA TYR A 44 3.62 -16.85 -0.61
C TYR A 44 2.59 -16.19 0.33
N TYR A 45 2.95 -15.10 1.02
CA TYR A 45 2.03 -14.30 1.83
C TYR A 45 2.10 -12.81 1.45
N PRO A 46 0.94 -12.12 1.26
CA PRO A 46 0.94 -10.67 1.07
C PRO A 46 1.56 -9.93 2.28
N PRO A 47 2.32 -8.86 2.06
CA PRO A 47 2.95 -8.10 3.13
C PRO A 47 1.90 -7.39 3.98
N ASN A 48 1.98 -7.51 5.30
CA ASN A 48 1.08 -6.86 6.23
C ASN A 48 1.81 -6.66 7.58
N PRO A 49 1.71 -5.50 8.27
CA PRO A 49 1.07 -4.24 7.88
C PRO A 49 1.84 -3.39 6.86
N LEU A 50 1.14 -2.44 6.23
CA LEU A 50 1.75 -1.32 5.53
C LEU A 50 2.26 -0.31 6.55
N LYS A 51 3.57 -0.05 6.54
CA LYS A 51 4.23 0.82 7.51
C LYS A 51 4.65 2.13 6.87
N ILE A 52 4.21 3.25 7.44
CA ILE A 52 4.62 4.61 7.03
C ILE A 52 5.30 5.29 8.21
N THR A 53 6.45 5.93 7.99
CA THR A 53 7.08 6.77 9.02
C THR A 53 6.31 8.08 9.16
N ALA A 54 5.79 8.38 10.36
CA ALA A 54 5.09 9.61 10.70
C ALA A 54 6.03 10.81 10.88
N ARG A 55 7.25 10.57 11.40
CA ARG A 55 8.31 11.58 11.52
C ARG A 55 9.40 11.32 10.49
N THR A 56 9.50 12.20 9.52
CA THR A 56 10.75 12.40 8.79
C THR A 56 11.51 13.52 9.47
N SER A 57 12.63 13.18 10.09
CA SER A 57 13.65 14.16 10.44
C SER A 57 14.04 14.91 9.16
N GLY A 58 13.70 16.20 9.10
CA GLY A 58 13.88 17.07 7.93
C GLY A 58 12.71 17.02 6.94
N ASN A 59 11.93 18.11 6.86
CA ASN A 59 11.02 18.61 5.79
C ASN A 59 10.27 17.66 4.84
N ARG A 60 10.27 16.34 5.00
CA ARG A 60 9.71 15.37 4.06
C ARG A 60 8.61 14.54 4.71
N ARG A 61 7.60 15.17 5.30
CA ARG A 61 6.43 14.41 5.80
C ARG A 61 5.93 13.54 4.64
N CYS A 62 5.86 12.22 4.83
CA CYS A 62 5.09 11.40 3.90
C CYS A 62 3.65 11.91 3.98
N GLY A 63 3.20 12.60 2.93
CA GLY A 63 1.86 13.19 2.88
C GLY A 63 0.73 12.16 2.74
N VAL A 64 1.07 10.88 2.67
CA VAL A 64 0.13 9.78 2.49
C VAL A 64 -0.37 9.36 3.87
N THR A 65 -1.64 9.65 4.14
CA THR A 65 -2.40 9.09 5.26
C THR A 65 -3.48 8.21 4.67
N LEU A 66 -3.64 7.00 5.19
CA LEU A 66 -4.69 6.08 4.76
C LEU A 66 -5.84 6.10 5.76
N GLU A 67 -7.05 5.96 5.25
CA GLU A 67 -8.30 5.96 6.02
C GLU A 67 -8.82 4.54 6.24
N ARG A 68 -9.24 4.24 7.47
CA ARG A 68 -9.90 2.98 7.84
C ARG A 68 -11.18 2.75 7.04
N GLY A 69 -11.37 1.53 6.55
CA GLY A 69 -12.51 1.13 5.72
C GLY A 69 -12.41 1.57 4.26
N LYS A 70 -11.40 2.38 3.91
CA LYS A 70 -11.16 2.79 2.52
C LYS A 70 -10.32 1.75 1.78
N GLN A 71 -10.60 1.58 0.49
CA GLN A 71 -9.90 0.66 -0.39
C GLN A 71 -8.85 1.38 -1.23
N TYR A 72 -7.73 0.69 -1.43
CA TYR A 72 -6.59 1.19 -2.18
C TYR A 72 -6.01 0.10 -3.07
N VAL A 73 -5.44 0.51 -4.19
CA VAL A 73 -4.50 -0.31 -4.96
C VAL A 73 -3.11 -0.09 -4.37
N VAL A 74 -2.47 -1.16 -3.92
CA VAL A 74 -1.12 -1.15 -3.35
C VAL A 74 -0.16 -1.90 -4.25
N GLY A 75 1.05 -1.34 -4.39
CA GLY A 75 2.16 -1.99 -5.08
C GLY A 75 3.32 -2.25 -4.15
N TYR A 76 3.88 -3.46 -4.17
CA TYR A 76 4.96 -3.87 -3.28
C TYR A 76 6.13 -4.50 -4.05
N ASN A 77 7.34 -4.08 -3.72
CA ASN A 77 8.61 -4.70 -4.16
C ASN A 77 9.66 -4.52 -3.06
N GLY A 78 9.58 -5.36 -2.01
CA GLY A 78 10.38 -5.28 -0.78
C GLY A 78 9.96 -4.15 0.17
N TYR A 79 9.30 -3.14 -0.36
CA TYR A 79 8.63 -2.03 0.33
C TYR A 79 7.37 -1.66 -0.45
N PHE A 80 6.40 -1.05 0.22
CA PHE A 80 5.25 -0.44 -0.46
C PHE A 80 5.74 0.75 -1.30
N ARG A 81 5.52 0.69 -2.61
CA ARG A 81 6.01 1.67 -3.59
C ARG A 81 4.97 2.71 -3.96
N PHE A 82 3.71 2.30 -4.00
CA PHE A 82 2.59 3.19 -4.22
C PHE A 82 1.36 2.68 -3.48
N VAL A 83 0.45 3.62 -3.24
CA VAL A 83 -0.90 3.39 -2.75
C VAL A 83 -1.79 4.42 -3.42
N VAL A 84 -2.85 3.95 -4.08
CA VAL A 84 -3.79 4.79 -4.82
C VAL A 84 -5.20 4.48 -4.35
N PRO A 85 -5.99 5.46 -3.89
CA PRO A 85 -7.38 5.25 -3.53
C PRO A 85 -8.18 4.72 -4.73
N THR A 86 -8.96 3.64 -4.56
CA THR A 86 -9.68 3.03 -5.68
C THR A 86 -10.75 3.94 -6.29
N ASP A 87 -11.29 4.86 -5.50
CA ASP A 87 -12.25 5.89 -5.90
C ASP A 87 -11.63 6.99 -6.78
N THR A 88 -10.30 7.09 -6.82
CA THR A 88 -9.58 8.09 -7.64
C THR A 88 -9.09 7.55 -8.97
N LEU A 89 -9.24 6.26 -9.23
CA LEU A 89 -8.78 5.63 -10.47
C LEU A 89 -9.60 6.10 -11.67
N SER A 90 -8.92 6.40 -12.77
CA SER A 90 -9.55 6.65 -14.06
C SER A 90 -10.17 5.37 -14.62
N GLU A 91 -11.08 5.51 -15.60
CA GLU A 91 -11.68 4.35 -16.27
C GLU A 91 -10.64 3.52 -17.04
N GLU A 92 -9.60 4.17 -17.58
CA GLU A 92 -8.46 3.49 -18.21
C GLU A 92 -7.64 2.68 -17.20
N GLU A 93 -7.37 3.26 -16.03
CA GLU A 93 -6.65 2.56 -14.96
C GLU A 93 -7.44 1.36 -14.44
N LYS A 94 -8.75 1.52 -14.22
CA LYS A 94 -9.63 0.41 -13.85
C LYS A 94 -9.58 -0.71 -14.89
N LYS A 95 -9.67 -0.39 -16.18
CA LYS A 95 -9.54 -1.37 -17.26
C LYS A 95 -8.19 -2.08 -17.24
N LEU A 96 -7.09 -1.38 -16.99
CA LEU A 96 -5.77 -2.00 -16.87
C LEU A 96 -5.69 -2.97 -15.68
N LEU A 97 -6.36 -2.66 -14.57
CA LEU A 97 -6.40 -3.53 -13.39
C LEU A 97 -7.38 -4.70 -13.55
N GLU A 98 -8.44 -4.55 -14.35
CA GLU A 98 -9.40 -5.61 -14.67
C GLU A 98 -8.87 -6.60 -15.70
N ASN A 99 -8.07 -6.13 -16.67
CA ASN A 99 -7.55 -6.93 -17.78
C ASN A 99 -6.26 -7.72 -17.45
N ASN A 100 -5.71 -7.60 -16.24
CA ASN A 100 -4.57 -8.41 -15.78
C ASN A 100 -5.02 -9.75 -15.16
N ILE A 101 -6.00 -10.42 -15.78
CA ILE A 101 -6.46 -11.78 -15.46
C ILE A 101 -6.07 -12.72 -16.59
#